data_AF-A0A3P6PHW9-F1
#
_entry.id   AF-A0A3P6PHW9-F1
#
_cell.length_a   1.000
_cell.length_b   1.000
_cell.length_c   1.000
_cell.angle_alpha   90.00
_cell.angle_beta   90.00
_cell.angle_gamma   90.00
#
_symmetry.space_group_name_H-M   'P 1'
#
loop_
_entity.id
_entity.type
_entity.pdbx_description
1 polymer ?
#
loop_
_entity_poly.entity_id
_entity_poly.type
_entity_poly.pdbx_seq_one_letter_code
_entity_poly.pdbx_strand_id
1 'polypeptide(L)'
;MIFDAFQSTAFGLITLSIGMLLFTLFSIHYQRFYMPTSFLCVFVICTVTLLIFSDSSGSFMSPIGELATSFQVVLLVYTVIPLPLYLCILIGVIYSALFELLSTSNVEDIDIPGLKVILHLGIHLLGVHLFILTQVRQRKTFLKVGQSLLARKDLEMETQFKDHMIQSVMPKKVADELLKETVELRRPSGSQDSHYRTSMNKEARLSSAPSVPNVRKFRPFTMNLMDNVSILFADIAGFTKMSSNKSADELVNLLNDLFGRFDYLCGKCNLEKISTLGMVLQ
;
A
#
# COMPACT_ATOMS: atom_id res chain seq x y z
N MET A 1 43.58 -19.72 -33.05
CA MET A 1 43.51 -20.66 -31.90
C MET A 1 43.28 -19.97 -30.57
N ILE A 2 44.17 -19.10 -30.08
CA ILE A 2 43.95 -18.34 -28.82
C ILE A 2 42.78 -17.34 -28.96
N PHE A 3 42.71 -16.64 -30.11
CA PHE A 3 41.64 -15.70 -30.42
C PHE A 3 40.25 -16.37 -30.54
N ASP A 4 40.18 -17.53 -31.20
CA ASP A 4 38.93 -18.30 -31.33
C ASP A 4 38.45 -18.86 -29.97
N ALA A 5 39.38 -19.25 -29.10
CA ALA A 5 39.07 -19.71 -27.75
C ALA A 5 38.53 -18.57 -26.88
N PHE A 6 39.15 -17.39 -26.95
CA PHE A 6 38.68 -16.19 -26.23
C PHE A 6 37.27 -15.79 -26.69
N GLN A 7 37.03 -15.75 -28.00
CA GLN A 7 35.73 -15.39 -28.56
C GLN A 7 34.63 -16.40 -28.17
N SER A 8 34.94 -17.71 -28.18
CA SER A 8 34.03 -18.76 -27.71
C SER A 8 33.67 -18.60 -26.22
N THR A 9 34.65 -18.27 -25.37
CA THR A 9 34.39 -18.02 -23.94
C THR A 9 33.54 -16.77 -23.70
N ALA A 10 33.76 -15.70 -24.46
CA ALA A 10 32.98 -14.46 -24.37
C ALA A 10 31.51 -14.69 -24.78
N PHE A 11 31.26 -15.42 -25.87
CA PHE A 11 29.90 -15.79 -26.27
C PHE A 11 29.21 -16.70 -25.23
N GLY A 12 29.96 -17.61 -24.60
CA GLY A 12 29.46 -18.43 -23.49
C GLY A 12 29.03 -17.60 -22.28
N LEU A 13 29.81 -16.58 -21.90
CA LEU A 13 29.49 -15.69 -20.77
C LEU A 13 28.29 -14.78 -21.07
N ILE A 14 28.16 -14.31 -22.31
CA ILE A 14 27.01 -13.50 -22.74
C ILE A 14 25.74 -14.34 -22.75
N THR A 15 25.78 -15.55 -23.31
CA THR A 15 24.62 -16.46 -23.30
C THR A 15 24.22 -16.89 -21.89
N LEU A 16 25.19 -17.12 -21.00
CA LEU A 16 24.94 -17.40 -19.59
C LEU A 16 24.32 -16.22 -18.84
N SER A 17 24.79 -14.99 -19.07
CA SER A 17 24.22 -13.79 -18.45
C SER A 17 22.81 -13.49 -18.94
N ILE A 18 22.53 -13.67 -20.25
CA ILE A 18 21.18 -13.58 -20.81
C ILE A 18 20.28 -14.67 -20.22
N GLY A 19 20.77 -15.91 -20.10
CA GLY A 19 20.04 -17.02 -19.46
C GLY A 19 19.67 -16.72 -18.00
N MET A 20 20.60 -16.12 -17.24
CA MET A 20 20.35 -15.69 -15.86
C MET A 20 19.33 -14.55 -15.75
N LEU A 21 19.36 -13.62 -16.70
CA LEU A 21 18.39 -12.52 -16.76
C LEU A 21 16.98 -13.04 -17.10
N LEU A 22 16.88 -13.95 -18.08
CA LEU A 22 15.63 -14.64 -18.42
C LEU A 22 15.11 -15.47 -17.24
N PHE A 23 15.99 -16.19 -16.52
CA PHE A 23 15.61 -16.94 -15.32
C PHE A 23 15.08 -16.03 -14.20
N THR A 24 15.67 -14.85 -14.03
CA THR A 24 15.21 -13.84 -13.07
C THR A 24 13.84 -13.26 -13.44
N LEU A 25 13.51 -13.22 -14.74
CA LEU A 25 12.19 -12.80 -15.23
C LEU A 25 11.10 -13.85 -14.98
N PHE A 26 11.44 -15.14 -14.92
CA PHE A 26 10.51 -16.22 -14.53
C PHE A 26 10.33 -16.27 -13.00
N SER A 27 9.50 -15.34 -12.50
CA SER A 27 9.28 -15.01 -11.09
C SER A 27 8.98 -16.20 -10.15
N ILE A 28 8.37 -17.28 -10.65
CA ILE A 28 7.91 -18.43 -9.85
C ILE A 28 9.08 -19.29 -9.32
N HIS A 29 10.12 -19.50 -10.13
CA HIS A 29 11.28 -20.31 -9.73
C HIS A 29 12.31 -19.49 -8.95
N TYR A 30 12.38 -18.18 -9.24
CA TYR A 30 13.28 -17.26 -8.56
C TYR A 30 12.98 -17.16 -7.05
N GLN A 31 11.71 -17.12 -6.64
CA GLN A 31 11.37 -17.06 -5.20
C GLN A 31 11.93 -18.24 -4.38
N ARG A 32 12.07 -19.42 -4.98
CA ARG A 32 12.58 -20.62 -4.29
C ARG A 32 14.10 -20.70 -4.24
N PHE A 33 14.80 -20.16 -5.24
CA PHE A 33 16.25 -20.30 -5.41
C PHE A 33 16.99 -18.94 -5.50
N TYR A 34 16.42 -17.86 -4.97
CA TYR A 34 16.99 -16.52 -5.14
C TYR A 34 18.43 -16.39 -4.57
N MET A 35 18.76 -17.09 -3.49
CA MET A 35 20.10 -17.05 -2.87
C MET A 35 21.21 -17.64 -3.78
N PRO A 36 21.13 -18.91 -4.25
CA PRO A 36 22.15 -19.46 -5.14
C PRO A 36 22.19 -18.74 -6.50
N THR A 37 21.05 -18.32 -7.05
CA THR A 37 21.00 -17.53 -8.29
C THR A 37 21.69 -16.17 -8.12
N SER A 38 21.48 -15.49 -6.99
CA SER A 38 22.16 -14.22 -6.69
C SER A 38 23.67 -14.42 -6.54
N PHE A 39 24.11 -15.48 -5.84
CA PHE A 39 25.53 -15.79 -5.70
C PHE A 39 26.20 -16.09 -7.05
N LEU A 40 25.55 -16.88 -7.90
CA LEU A 40 26.03 -17.16 -9.26
C LEU A 40 26.14 -15.88 -10.10
N CYS A 41 25.15 -14.99 -10.00
CA CYS A 41 25.17 -13.70 -10.69
C CYS A 41 26.35 -12.83 -10.24
N VAL A 42 26.58 -12.69 -8.93
CA VAL A 42 27.75 -11.97 -8.40
C VAL A 42 29.05 -12.60 -8.91
N PHE A 43 29.16 -13.93 -8.81
CA PHE A 43 30.35 -14.66 -9.24
C PHE A 43 30.66 -14.38 -10.71
N VAL A 44 29.65 -14.50 -11.60
CA VAL A 44 29.80 -14.22 -13.03
C VAL A 44 30.24 -12.78 -13.27
N ILE A 45 29.58 -11.80 -12.64
CA ILE A 45 29.93 -10.38 -12.79
C ILE A 45 31.38 -10.15 -12.36
N CYS A 46 31.77 -10.62 -11.18
CA CYS A 46 33.14 -10.48 -10.66
C CYS A 46 34.17 -11.17 -11.56
N THR A 47 33.91 -12.40 -12.03
CA THR A 47 34.85 -13.15 -12.89
C THR A 47 34.99 -12.52 -14.26
N VAL A 48 33.89 -12.04 -14.86
CA VAL A 48 33.92 -11.37 -16.17
C VAL A 48 34.74 -10.10 -16.06
N THR A 49 34.50 -9.29 -15.03
CA THR A 49 35.25 -8.04 -14.83
C THR A 49 36.74 -8.30 -14.55
N LEU A 50 37.08 -9.26 -13.69
CA LEU A 50 38.49 -9.60 -13.44
C LEU A 50 39.19 -10.16 -14.70
N LEU A 51 38.49 -10.96 -15.51
CA LEU A 51 39.04 -11.51 -16.75
C LEU A 51 39.33 -10.41 -17.78
N ILE A 52 38.46 -9.41 -17.89
CA ILE A 52 38.66 -8.24 -18.76
C ILE A 52 39.95 -7.50 -18.39
N PHE A 53 40.27 -7.39 -17.10
CA PHE A 53 41.48 -6.71 -16.61
C PHE A 53 42.72 -7.60 -16.55
N SER A 54 42.57 -8.92 -16.73
CA SER A 54 43.70 -9.86 -16.73
C SER A 54 44.41 -9.94 -18.08
N ASP A 55 43.78 -9.49 -19.17
CA ASP A 55 44.36 -9.56 -20.52
C ASP A 55 45.29 -8.37 -20.76
N SER A 56 46.60 -8.61 -20.64
CA SER A 56 47.67 -7.61 -20.76
C SER A 56 47.97 -7.18 -22.21
N SER A 57 47.16 -7.62 -23.17
CA SER A 57 47.43 -7.49 -24.62
C SER A 57 47.25 -6.07 -25.18
N GLY A 58 46.75 -5.13 -24.38
CA GLY A 58 46.62 -3.71 -24.73
C GLY A 58 45.58 -3.04 -23.84
N SER A 59 45.99 -1.99 -23.12
CA SER A 59 45.09 -1.21 -22.26
C SER A 59 43.99 -0.55 -23.08
N PHE A 60 42.85 -1.24 -23.23
CA PHE A 60 41.67 -0.71 -23.91
C PHE A 60 41.08 0.51 -23.16
N MET A 61 41.36 0.63 -21.87
CA MET A 61 40.84 1.66 -20.97
C MET A 61 41.96 2.49 -20.34
N SER A 62 41.63 3.73 -19.97
CA SER A 62 42.52 4.55 -19.16
C SER A 62 42.56 4.03 -17.70
N PRO A 63 43.61 4.33 -16.92
CA PRO A 63 43.70 3.93 -15.50
C PRO A 63 42.51 4.38 -14.65
N ILE A 64 41.91 5.53 -15.02
CA ILE A 64 40.70 6.07 -14.38
C ILE A 64 39.48 5.18 -14.72
N GLY A 65 39.39 4.66 -15.94
CA GLY A 65 38.33 3.75 -16.37
C GLY A 65 38.37 2.40 -15.64
N GLU A 66 39.58 1.86 -15.40
CA GLU A 66 39.78 0.62 -14.63
C GLU A 66 39.29 0.78 -13.18
N LEU A 67 39.60 1.90 -12.55
CA LEU A 67 39.14 2.22 -11.20
C LEU A 67 37.61 2.45 -11.14
N ALA A 68 37.07 3.18 -12.13
CA ALA A 68 35.64 3.48 -12.21
C ALA A 68 34.79 2.22 -12.42
N THR A 69 35.25 1.31 -13.28
CA THR A 69 34.57 0.01 -13.50
C THR A 69 34.62 -0.87 -12.25
N SER A 70 35.73 -0.85 -11.51
CA SER A 70 35.82 -1.53 -10.21
C SER A 70 34.79 -0.99 -9.20
N PHE A 71 34.64 0.34 -9.09
CA PHE A 71 33.64 0.95 -8.20
C PHE A 71 32.21 0.67 -8.64
N GLN A 72 31.96 0.65 -9.95
CA GLN A 72 30.66 0.29 -10.49
C GLN A 72 30.26 -1.13 -10.09
N VAL A 73 31.18 -2.10 -10.16
CA VAL A 73 30.90 -3.49 -9.74
C VAL A 73 30.62 -3.56 -8.25
N VAL A 74 31.42 -2.91 -7.41
CA VAL A 74 31.19 -2.85 -5.97
C VAL A 74 29.80 -2.27 -5.66
N LEU A 75 29.43 -1.14 -6.27
CA LEU A 75 28.11 -0.54 -6.09
C LEU A 75 26.97 -1.44 -6.57
N LEU A 76 27.11 -2.14 -7.69
CA LEU A 76 26.11 -3.10 -8.16
C LEU A 76 25.87 -4.23 -7.15
N VAL A 77 26.94 -4.77 -6.55
CA VAL A 77 26.86 -5.81 -5.51
C VAL A 77 26.09 -5.34 -4.28
N TYR A 78 26.25 -4.08 -3.87
CA TYR A 78 25.52 -3.52 -2.71
C TYR A 78 24.11 -3.02 -3.05
N THR A 79 23.81 -2.61 -4.27
CA THR A 79 22.54 -1.92 -4.58
C THR A 79 21.51 -2.79 -5.28
N VAL A 80 21.94 -3.67 -6.19
CA VAL A 80 21.03 -4.43 -7.06
C VAL A 80 20.78 -5.83 -6.53
N ILE A 81 21.76 -6.43 -5.87
CA ILE A 81 21.73 -7.85 -5.55
C ILE A 81 21.08 -8.06 -4.17
N PRO A 82 20.00 -8.86 -4.06
CA PRO A 82 19.22 -9.02 -2.83
C PRO A 82 19.88 -10.02 -1.86
N LEU A 83 21.16 -9.82 -1.56
CA LEU A 83 21.92 -10.60 -0.60
C LEU A 83 21.94 -9.89 0.78
N PRO A 84 22.12 -10.65 1.87
CA PRO A 84 22.34 -10.05 3.18
C PRO A 84 23.67 -9.29 3.21
N LEU A 85 23.70 -8.20 3.97
CA LEU A 85 24.81 -7.24 4.03
C LEU A 85 26.18 -7.90 4.29
N TYR A 86 26.24 -8.93 5.15
CA TYR A 86 27.50 -9.60 5.47
C TYR A 86 28.11 -10.33 4.26
N LEU A 87 27.29 -10.90 3.37
CA LEU A 87 27.78 -11.54 2.14
C LEU A 87 28.22 -10.50 1.12
N CYS A 88 27.49 -9.39 0.97
CA CYS A 88 27.90 -8.29 0.10
C CYS A 88 29.26 -7.70 0.53
N ILE A 89 29.47 -7.52 1.84
CA ILE A 89 30.75 -7.06 2.38
C ILE A 89 31.85 -8.07 2.11
N LEU A 90 31.64 -9.34 2.43
CA LEU A 90 32.64 -10.38 2.21
C LEU A 90 33.05 -10.48 0.74
N ILE A 91 32.08 -10.62 -0.16
CA ILE A 91 32.34 -10.76 -1.59
C ILE A 91 32.95 -9.48 -2.16
N GLY A 92 32.45 -8.30 -1.75
CA GLY A 92 32.99 -7.02 -2.19
C GLY A 92 34.44 -6.80 -1.78
N VAL A 93 34.80 -7.12 -0.53
CA VAL A 93 36.19 -7.00 -0.03
C VAL A 93 37.11 -7.99 -0.74
N ILE A 94 36.68 -9.24 -0.94
CA ILE A 94 37.45 -10.23 -1.70
C ILE A 94 37.66 -9.74 -3.14
N TYR A 95 36.62 -9.24 -3.80
CA TYR A 95 36.72 -8.69 -5.15
C TYR A 95 37.69 -7.51 -5.23
N SER A 96 37.59 -6.52 -4.32
CA SER A 96 38.49 -5.37 -4.32
C SER A 96 39.94 -5.75 -4.03
N ALA A 97 40.19 -6.74 -3.16
CA ALA A 97 41.54 -7.26 -2.92
C ALA A 97 42.13 -7.97 -4.15
N LEU A 98 41.32 -8.78 -4.86
CA LEU A 98 41.74 -9.45 -6.09
C LEU A 98 42.00 -8.46 -7.23
N PHE A 99 41.16 -7.41 -7.33
CA PHE A 99 41.34 -6.35 -8.31
C PHE A 99 42.64 -5.56 -8.07
N GLU A 100 42.93 -5.18 -6.83
CA GLU A 100 44.17 -4.45 -6.48
C GLU A 100 45.42 -5.31 -6.78
N LEU A 101 45.38 -6.62 -6.46
CA LEU A 101 46.47 -7.54 -6.73
C LEU A 101 46.77 -7.64 -8.23
N LEU A 102 45.73 -7.72 -9.05
CA LEU A 102 45.85 -7.80 -10.51
C LEU A 102 46.25 -6.46 -11.14
N SER A 103 45.79 -5.34 -10.60
CA SER A 103 46.15 -3.99 -11.07
C SER A 103 47.61 -3.65 -10.74
N THR A 104 48.12 -4.07 -9.57
CA THR A 104 49.51 -3.83 -9.14
C THR A 104 50.53 -4.50 -10.09
N SER A 105 50.20 -5.65 -10.68
CA SER A 105 51.10 -6.32 -11.62
C SER A 105 51.29 -5.61 -12.96
N ASN A 106 50.48 -4.58 -13.28
CA ASN A 106 50.41 -3.99 -14.61
C ASN A 106 51.04 -2.59 -14.74
N VAL A 107 51.48 -1.93 -13.65
CA VAL A 107 51.97 -0.53 -13.71
C VAL A 107 53.21 -0.33 -12.83
N GLU A 108 54.34 0.07 -13.43
CA GLU A 108 55.59 0.46 -12.75
C GLU A 108 55.65 1.95 -12.34
N ASP A 109 54.64 2.77 -12.63
CA ASP A 109 54.70 4.22 -12.42
C ASP A 109 53.87 4.72 -11.24
N ILE A 110 54.58 5.26 -10.23
CA ILE A 110 54.16 6.26 -9.23
C ILE A 110 52.73 6.12 -8.70
N ASP A 111 52.41 4.99 -8.05
CA ASP A 111 51.19 4.88 -7.26
C ASP A 111 51.52 4.90 -5.77
N ILE A 112 50.85 5.78 -5.02
CA ILE A 112 50.79 5.66 -3.55
C ILE A 112 49.69 4.61 -3.29
N PRO A 113 50.01 3.34 -2.96
CA PRO A 113 49.01 2.28 -2.77
C PRO A 113 47.98 2.66 -1.70
N GLY A 114 48.36 3.52 -0.75
CA GLY A 114 47.46 4.07 0.26
C GLY A 114 46.25 4.82 -0.33
N LEU A 115 46.39 5.54 -1.45
CA LEU A 115 45.29 6.30 -2.06
C LEU A 115 44.22 5.37 -2.65
N LYS A 116 44.64 4.34 -3.38
CA LYS A 116 43.73 3.33 -3.96
C LYS A 116 42.96 2.59 -2.87
N VAL A 117 43.64 2.18 -1.79
CA VAL A 117 43.01 1.53 -0.63
C VAL A 117 41.99 2.45 0.07
N ILE A 118 42.34 3.73 0.27
CA ILE A 118 41.41 4.72 0.86
C ILE A 118 40.16 4.87 -0.01
N LEU A 119 40.33 4.89 -1.32
CA LEU A 119 39.23 5.07 -2.26
C LEU A 119 38.33 3.82 -2.34
N HIS A 120 38.92 2.62 -2.29
CA HIS A 120 38.18 1.35 -2.15
C HIS A 120 37.41 1.28 -0.82
N LEU A 121 38.00 1.73 0.28
CA LEU A 121 37.30 1.85 1.56
C LEU A 121 36.12 2.83 1.46
N GLY A 122 36.31 3.97 0.78
CA GLY A 122 35.27 4.96 0.55
C GLY A 122 34.07 4.40 -0.22
N ILE A 123 34.30 3.64 -1.30
CA ILE A 123 33.21 3.04 -2.07
C ILE A 123 32.47 1.94 -1.30
N HIS A 124 33.16 1.16 -0.47
CA HIS A 124 32.53 0.19 0.42
C HIS A 124 31.64 0.86 1.47
N LEU A 125 32.12 1.95 2.10
CA LEU A 125 31.32 2.74 3.04
C LEU A 125 30.07 3.33 2.37
N LEU A 126 30.22 3.87 1.15
CA LEU A 126 29.10 4.37 0.36
C LEU A 126 28.10 3.26 0.03
N GLY A 127 28.59 2.08 -0.40
CA GLY A 127 27.76 0.91 -0.69
C GLY A 127 26.97 0.42 0.52
N VAL A 128 27.61 0.31 1.69
CA VAL A 128 26.97 -0.05 2.95
C VAL A 128 25.90 0.99 3.34
N HIS A 129 26.21 2.28 3.23
CA HIS A 129 25.26 3.35 3.52
C HIS A 129 24.02 3.28 2.61
N LEU A 130 24.22 3.10 1.30
CA LEU A 130 23.12 2.95 0.33
C LEU A 130 22.27 1.70 0.60
N PHE A 131 22.90 0.58 0.96
CA PHE A 131 22.19 -0.65 1.33
C PHE A 131 21.29 -0.42 2.54
N ILE A 132 21.82 0.18 3.61
CA ILE A 132 21.05 0.47 4.84
C ILE A 132 19.89 1.42 4.53
N LEU A 133 20.13 2.49 3.77
CA LEU A 133 19.08 3.43 3.38
C LEU A 133 17.96 2.76 2.58
N THR A 134 18.31 1.82 1.70
CA THR A 134 17.35 1.07 0.88
C THR A 134 16.51 0.13 1.74
N GLN A 135 17.15 -0.63 2.64
CA GLN A 135 16.48 -1.53 3.57
C GLN A 135 15.52 -0.80 4.51
N VAL A 136 15.98 0.30 5.11
CA VAL A 136 15.15 1.12 6.01
C VAL A 136 13.95 1.70 5.25
N ARG A 137 14.17 2.16 4.01
CA ARG A 137 13.08 2.67 3.15
C ARG A 137 12.06 1.60 2.85
N GLN A 138 12.48 0.41 2.43
CA GLN A 138 11.58 -0.72 2.14
C GLN A 138 10.74 -1.11 3.36
N ARG A 139 11.38 -1.27 4.54
CA ARG A 139 10.68 -1.61 5.79
C ARG A 139 9.68 -0.53 6.21
N LYS A 140 10.06 0.75 6.09
CA LYS A 140 9.16 1.88 6.38
C LYS A 140 7.97 1.92 5.42
N THR A 141 8.19 1.72 4.13
CA THR A 141 7.12 1.68 3.13
C THR A 141 6.18 0.52 3.40
N PHE A 142 6.70 -0.67 3.69
CA PHE A 142 5.89 -1.83 4.04
C PHE A 142 5.01 -1.55 5.26
N LEU A 143 5.58 -0.99 6.34
CA LEU A 143 4.82 -0.68 7.55
C LEU A 143 3.72 0.36 7.29
N LYS A 144 4.02 1.42 6.52
CA LYS A 144 3.04 2.44 6.14
C LYS A 144 1.90 1.87 5.31
N VAL A 145 2.22 1.03 4.31
CA VAL A 145 1.21 0.35 3.50
C VAL A 145 0.35 -0.56 4.38
N GLY A 146 0.96 -1.34 5.26
CA GLY A 146 0.23 -2.20 6.22
C GLY A 146 -0.73 -1.41 7.11
N GLN A 147 -0.28 -0.30 7.69
CA GLN A 147 -1.14 0.59 8.50
C GLN A 147 -2.30 1.18 7.69
N SER A 148 -2.04 1.60 6.44
CA SER A 148 -3.09 2.13 5.56
C SER A 148 -4.15 1.09 5.20
N LEU A 149 -3.76 -0.17 5.01
CA LEU A 149 -4.67 -1.27 4.72
C LEU A 149 -5.50 -1.64 5.94
N LEU A 150 -4.88 -1.67 7.12
CA LEU A 150 -5.58 -1.93 8.38
C LEU A 150 -6.65 -0.86 8.64
N ALA A 151 -6.27 0.42 8.57
CA ALA A 151 -7.20 1.54 8.73
C ALA A 151 -8.34 1.51 7.70
N ARG A 152 -8.05 1.12 6.45
CA ARG A 152 -9.08 0.96 5.42
C ARG A 152 -10.08 -0.13 5.76
N LYS A 153 -9.61 -1.28 6.27
CA LYS A 153 -10.47 -2.39 6.70
C LYS A 153 -11.35 -1.98 7.88
N ASP A 154 -10.79 -1.26 8.86
CA ASP A 154 -11.54 -0.77 10.02
C ASP A 154 -12.65 0.20 9.60
N LEU A 155 -12.35 1.12 8.69
CA LEU A 155 -13.33 2.05 8.12
C LEU A 155 -14.46 1.32 7.36
N GLU A 156 -14.12 0.27 6.61
CA GLU A 156 -15.11 -0.54 5.88
C GLU A 156 -16.07 -1.25 6.86
N MET A 157 -15.54 -1.82 7.94
CA MET A 157 -16.37 -2.46 8.99
C MET A 157 -17.27 -1.45 9.70
N GLU A 158 -16.74 -0.27 10.07
CA GLU A 158 -17.53 0.79 10.69
C GLU A 158 -18.63 1.31 9.75
N THR A 159 -18.32 1.43 8.46
CA THR A 159 -19.31 1.84 7.45
C THR A 159 -20.44 0.82 7.34
N GLN A 160 -20.12 -0.48 7.26
CA GLN A 160 -21.14 -1.55 7.24
C GLN A 160 -22.01 -1.54 8.49
N PHE A 161 -21.39 -1.35 9.66
CA PHE A 161 -22.12 -1.27 10.92
C PHE A 161 -23.07 -0.06 10.96
N LYS A 162 -22.59 1.12 10.54
CA LYS A 162 -23.41 2.33 10.46
C LYS A 162 -24.57 2.17 9.48
N ASP A 163 -24.34 1.57 8.31
CA ASP A 163 -25.38 1.35 7.30
C ASP A 163 -26.45 0.38 7.82
N HIS A 164 -26.03 -0.69 8.52
CA HIS A 164 -26.94 -1.60 9.19
C HIS A 164 -27.75 -0.90 10.29
N MET A 165 -27.12 -0.02 11.08
CA MET A 165 -27.82 0.77 12.09
C MET A 165 -28.86 1.73 11.47
N ILE A 166 -28.52 2.45 10.40
CA ILE A 166 -29.44 3.36 9.72
C ILE A 166 -30.66 2.57 9.21
N GLN A 167 -30.44 1.45 8.54
CA GLN A 167 -31.53 0.63 8.00
C GLN A 167 -32.39 -0.03 9.08
N SER A 168 -31.85 -0.25 10.29
CA SER A 168 -32.62 -0.81 11.41
C SER A 168 -33.60 0.19 12.06
N VAL A 169 -33.40 1.49 11.84
CA VAL A 169 -34.22 2.57 12.42
C VAL A 169 -35.04 3.31 11.36
N MET A 170 -34.67 3.17 10.08
CA MET A 170 -35.15 4.03 9.01
C MET A 170 -35.36 3.26 7.69
N PRO A 171 -36.52 3.43 7.03
CA PRO A 171 -36.79 2.87 5.71
C PRO A 171 -35.76 3.26 4.65
N LYS A 172 -35.43 2.33 3.75
CA LYS A 172 -34.36 2.49 2.74
C LYS A 172 -34.49 3.76 1.91
N LYS A 173 -35.70 4.12 1.47
CA LYS A 173 -35.93 5.31 0.62
C LYS A 173 -35.53 6.61 1.32
N VAL A 174 -35.87 6.74 2.60
CA VAL A 174 -35.60 7.96 3.37
C VAL A 174 -34.12 7.96 3.79
N ALA A 175 -33.54 6.79 4.12
CA ALA A 175 -32.13 6.65 4.42
C ALA A 175 -31.23 7.03 3.22
N ASP A 176 -31.57 6.56 2.02
CA ASP A 176 -30.84 6.88 0.78
C ASP A 176 -30.93 8.38 0.44
N GLU A 177 -32.09 9.00 0.69
CA GLU A 177 -32.29 10.44 0.52
C GLU A 177 -31.42 11.27 1.48
N LEU A 178 -31.34 10.89 2.77
CA LEU A 178 -30.45 11.54 3.74
C LEU A 178 -28.97 11.35 3.41
N LEU A 179 -28.58 10.16 2.92
CA LEU A 179 -27.22 9.90 2.48
C LEU A 179 -26.87 10.76 1.25
N LYS A 180 -27.81 10.91 0.31
CA LYS A 180 -27.66 11.79 -0.85
C LYS A 180 -27.53 13.27 -0.44
N GLU A 181 -28.39 13.75 0.46
CA GLU A 181 -28.32 15.12 0.99
C GLU A 181 -26.98 15.36 1.71
N THR A 182 -26.52 14.39 2.52
CA THR A 182 -25.22 14.48 3.22
C THR A 182 -24.04 14.52 2.25
N VAL A 183 -24.11 13.75 1.16
CA VAL A 183 -23.07 13.74 0.11
C VAL A 183 -23.08 15.03 -0.71
N GLU A 184 -24.25 15.58 -1.02
CA GLU A 184 -24.41 16.86 -1.73
C GLU A 184 -23.97 18.05 -0.87
N LEU A 185 -24.32 18.08 0.42
CA LEU A 185 -23.83 19.11 1.37
C LEU A 185 -22.32 19.01 1.62
N ARG A 186 -21.71 17.82 1.50
CA ARG A 186 -20.27 17.61 1.69
C ARG A 186 -19.43 17.90 0.45
N ARG A 187 -20.03 17.93 -0.74
CA ARG A 187 -19.40 18.49 -1.95
C ARG A 187 -19.80 19.97 -2.03
N PRO A 188 -19.00 20.93 -1.54
CA PRO A 188 -19.22 22.30 -1.96
C PRO A 188 -19.13 22.31 -3.49
N SER A 189 -20.18 22.83 -4.12
CA SER A 189 -20.31 22.97 -5.56
C SER A 189 -18.98 23.43 -6.16
N GLY A 190 -18.30 22.50 -6.83
CA GLY A 190 -17.30 22.81 -7.84
C GLY A 190 -18.03 23.31 -9.08
N SER A 191 -18.68 24.46 -8.96
CA SER A 191 -19.26 25.20 -10.08
C SER A 191 -18.51 26.52 -10.16
N GLN A 192 -17.53 26.52 -11.05
CA GLN A 192 -17.08 27.65 -11.88
C GLN A 192 -17.17 29.03 -11.21
N ASP A 193 -16.10 29.42 -10.52
CA ASP A 193 -15.65 30.81 -10.48
C ASP A 193 -14.14 30.82 -10.18
N SER A 194 -13.39 30.25 -11.11
CA SER A 194 -11.94 30.40 -11.19
C SER A 194 -11.62 31.55 -12.15
N HIS A 195 -11.70 32.79 -11.68
CA HIS A 195 -10.84 33.86 -12.18
C HIS A 195 -10.79 35.04 -11.18
N TYR A 196 -9.56 35.41 -10.83
CA TYR A 196 -9.18 36.71 -10.24
C TYR A 196 -9.27 36.89 -8.71
N ARG A 197 -8.32 36.31 -7.96
CA ARG A 197 -7.32 37.11 -7.22
C ARG A 197 -6.31 36.23 -6.48
N THR A 198 -5.13 36.11 -7.07
CA THR A 198 -3.88 36.00 -6.31
C THR A 198 -3.59 37.37 -5.72
N SER A 199 -3.61 37.51 -4.40
CA SER A 199 -2.58 38.21 -3.62
C SER A 199 -3.01 38.32 -2.14
N MET A 200 -2.09 37.90 -1.27
CA MET A 200 -1.90 38.35 0.12
C MET A 200 -3.13 38.41 1.04
N ASN A 201 -3.24 37.47 1.98
CA ASN A 201 -2.79 37.78 3.35
C ASN A 201 -2.62 36.49 4.18
N LYS A 202 -1.48 36.41 4.86
CA LYS A 202 -1.20 35.47 5.94
C LYS A 202 -1.38 36.29 7.21
N GLU A 203 -2.20 35.80 8.15
CA GLU A 203 -2.25 36.07 9.60
C GLU A 203 -3.66 36.33 10.16
N ALA A 204 -3.76 36.08 11.48
CA ALA A 204 -4.91 36.10 12.38
C ALA A 204 -5.80 34.85 12.31
N ARG A 205 -5.56 33.81 13.14
CA ARG A 205 -5.91 33.72 14.57
C ARG A 205 -7.41 33.89 14.83
N LEU A 206 -7.94 32.86 15.49
CA LEU A 206 -8.91 32.86 16.59
C LEU A 206 -9.65 34.19 16.87
N SER A 207 -10.95 34.03 17.12
CA SER A 207 -11.92 35.00 17.63
C SER A 207 -12.40 36.06 16.64
N SER A 208 -13.51 35.77 15.98
CA SER A 208 -14.80 36.45 16.19
C SER A 208 -15.68 36.13 15.00
N ALA A 209 -16.52 35.11 15.13
CA ALA A 209 -17.67 34.96 14.25
C ALA A 209 -18.48 36.28 14.34
N PRO A 210 -18.73 36.99 13.22
CA PRO A 210 -19.85 37.91 13.20
C PRO A 210 -21.09 37.02 13.27
N SER A 211 -21.74 37.09 14.41
CA SER A 211 -23.07 36.59 14.68
C SER A 211 -24.04 37.01 13.58
N VAL A 212 -24.17 36.18 12.55
CA VAL A 212 -25.45 36.06 11.86
C VAL A 212 -26.30 35.21 12.79
N PRO A 213 -27.38 35.75 13.39
CA PRO A 213 -28.27 34.93 14.19
C PRO A 213 -28.95 33.99 13.19
N ASN A 214 -28.43 32.77 13.08
CA ASN A 214 -29.03 31.72 12.27
C ASN A 214 -30.26 31.23 13.02
N VAL A 215 -31.30 32.07 13.08
CA VAL A 215 -32.58 31.73 13.66
C VAL A 215 -33.32 30.86 12.66
N ARG A 216 -32.87 29.62 12.48
CA ARG A 216 -33.78 28.55 12.12
C ARG A 216 -34.74 28.41 13.31
N LYS A 217 -35.85 29.15 13.31
CA LYS A 217 -36.91 29.06 14.34
C LYS A 217 -37.47 27.64 14.45
N PHE A 218 -37.29 26.82 13.41
CA PHE A 218 -37.71 25.44 13.34
C PHE A 218 -36.51 24.52 13.19
N ARG A 219 -36.53 23.41 13.93
CA ARG A 219 -35.60 22.31 13.68
C ARG A 219 -35.91 21.74 12.29
N PRO A 220 -34.90 21.46 11.45
CA PRO A 220 -35.15 20.77 10.20
C PRO A 220 -35.72 19.37 10.50
N PHE A 221 -36.80 19.00 9.81
CA PHE A 221 -37.39 17.67 9.82
C PHE A 221 -37.88 17.35 8.40
N THR A 222 -37.79 16.09 8.00
CA THR A 222 -38.21 15.64 6.66
C THR A 222 -39.66 15.18 6.71
N MET A 223 -40.53 15.77 5.90
CA MET A 223 -41.93 15.37 5.78
C MET A 223 -42.35 15.42 4.32
N ASN A 224 -42.79 14.29 3.78
CA ASN A 224 -43.22 14.17 2.39
C ASN A 224 -44.73 13.95 2.37
N LEU A 225 -45.44 14.80 1.61
CA LEU A 225 -46.86 14.57 1.31
C LEU A 225 -46.94 13.44 0.28
N MET A 226 -47.74 12.41 0.56
CA MET A 226 -47.90 11.25 -0.31
C MET A 226 -49.36 11.09 -0.71
N ASP A 227 -49.64 11.10 -2.01
CA ASP A 227 -50.96 10.84 -2.58
C ASP A 227 -51.10 9.36 -2.97
N ASN A 228 -52.32 8.83 -2.92
CA ASN A 228 -52.64 7.44 -3.30
C ASN A 228 -51.95 6.36 -2.45
N VAL A 229 -51.98 6.52 -1.12
CA VAL A 229 -51.52 5.51 -0.16
C VAL A 229 -52.69 4.76 0.46
N SER A 230 -52.45 3.51 0.88
CA SER A 230 -53.39 2.72 1.68
C SER A 230 -52.79 2.49 3.06
N ILE A 231 -53.59 2.67 4.11
CA ILE A 231 -53.19 2.49 5.51
C ILE A 231 -53.99 1.33 6.08
N LEU A 232 -53.31 0.38 6.73
CA LEU A 232 -53.93 -0.76 7.40
C LEU A 232 -53.69 -0.63 8.91
N PHE A 233 -54.77 -0.58 9.68
CA PHE A 233 -54.69 -0.70 11.14
C PHE A 233 -55.07 -2.11 11.57
N ALA A 234 -54.29 -2.70 12.46
CA ALA A 234 -54.59 -3.99 13.06
C ALA A 234 -54.40 -3.94 14.58
N ASP A 235 -55.35 -4.50 15.32
CA ASP A 235 -55.34 -4.57 16.79
C ASP A 235 -55.58 -6.02 17.24
N ILE A 236 -54.99 -6.40 18.37
CA ILE A 236 -55.14 -7.73 18.96
C ILE A 236 -56.37 -7.73 19.85
N ALA A 237 -57.46 -8.27 19.32
CA ALA A 237 -58.71 -8.42 20.06
C ALA A 237 -58.52 -9.24 21.35
N GLY A 238 -58.96 -8.68 22.49
CA GLY A 238 -58.96 -9.38 23.78
C GLY A 238 -57.60 -9.53 24.47
N PHE A 239 -56.57 -8.81 24.00
CA PHE A 239 -55.22 -8.92 24.55
C PHE A 239 -55.11 -8.61 26.04
N THR A 240 -55.85 -7.64 26.60
CA THR A 240 -55.86 -7.35 28.06
C THR A 240 -56.26 -8.56 28.90
N LYS A 241 -57.21 -9.37 28.40
CA LYS A 241 -57.66 -10.59 29.08
C LYS A 241 -56.66 -11.73 28.92
N MET A 242 -55.92 -11.74 27.81
CA MET A 242 -54.89 -12.75 27.52
C MET A 242 -53.59 -12.48 28.29
N SER A 243 -53.21 -11.22 28.47
CA SER A 243 -51.98 -10.81 29.17
C SER A 243 -52.09 -10.88 30.69
N SER A 244 -53.30 -10.76 31.26
CA SER A 244 -53.52 -10.73 32.72
C SER A 244 -53.05 -11.98 33.46
N ASN A 245 -52.95 -13.12 32.77
CA ASN A 245 -52.59 -14.42 33.35
C ASN A 245 -51.20 -14.90 32.88
N LYS A 246 -50.37 -14.04 32.30
CA LYS A 246 -49.03 -14.39 31.77
C LYS A 246 -47.93 -13.66 32.53
N SER A 247 -46.79 -14.32 32.70
CA SER A 247 -45.56 -13.66 33.17
C SER A 247 -45.03 -12.71 32.10
N ALA A 248 -44.21 -11.74 32.52
CA ALA A 248 -43.61 -10.76 31.61
C ALA A 248 -42.79 -11.44 30.49
N ASP A 249 -41.97 -12.44 30.83
CA ASP A 249 -41.15 -13.18 29.86
C ASP A 249 -42.00 -13.96 28.84
N GLU A 250 -43.06 -14.64 29.30
CA GLU A 250 -43.96 -15.39 28.41
C GLU A 250 -44.74 -14.47 27.46
N LEU A 251 -45.16 -13.30 27.95
CA LEU A 251 -45.86 -12.32 27.14
C LEU A 251 -44.93 -11.68 26.10
N VAL A 252 -43.70 -11.34 26.49
CA VAL A 252 -42.68 -10.80 25.57
C VAL A 252 -42.34 -11.81 24.48
N ASN A 253 -42.15 -13.09 24.83
CA ASN A 253 -41.86 -14.13 23.84
C ASN A 253 -43.03 -14.34 22.85
N LEU A 254 -44.28 -14.32 23.34
CA LEU A 254 -45.47 -14.41 22.50
C LEU A 254 -45.56 -13.22 21.53
N LEU A 255 -45.34 -12.01 22.03
CA LEU A 255 -45.35 -10.79 21.22
C LEU A 255 -44.21 -10.79 20.20
N ASN A 256 -43.01 -11.23 20.55
CA ASN A 256 -41.89 -11.32 19.62
C ASN A 256 -42.14 -12.32 18.48
N ASP A 257 -42.75 -13.48 18.76
CA ASP A 257 -43.13 -14.44 17.70
C ASP A 257 -44.22 -13.86 16.80
N LEU A 258 -45.25 -13.24 17.39
CA LEU A 258 -46.34 -12.63 16.63
C LEU A 258 -45.83 -11.48 15.74
N PHE A 259 -45.05 -10.54 16.30
CA PHE A 259 -44.49 -9.44 15.54
C PHE A 259 -43.44 -9.90 14.54
N GLY A 260 -42.63 -10.92 14.85
CA GLY A 260 -41.71 -11.52 13.89
C GLY A 260 -42.42 -12.13 12.67
N ARG A 261 -43.59 -12.77 12.87
CA ARG A 261 -44.42 -13.26 11.76
C ARG A 261 -45.04 -12.14 10.95
N PHE A 262 -45.48 -11.06 11.60
CA PHE A 262 -45.95 -9.88 10.88
C PHE A 262 -44.82 -9.22 10.07
N ASP A 263 -43.62 -9.10 10.63
CA ASP A 263 -42.45 -8.54 9.93
C ASP A 263 -42.08 -9.38 8.70
N TYR A 264 -42.14 -10.71 8.82
CA TYR A 264 -41.97 -11.62 7.68
C TYR A 264 -43.03 -11.40 6.58
N LEU A 265 -44.30 -11.26 6.96
CA LEU A 265 -45.39 -11.00 6.01
C LEU A 265 -45.26 -9.63 5.35
N CYS A 266 -44.87 -8.59 6.09
CA CYS A 266 -44.59 -7.27 5.54
C CYS A 266 -43.47 -7.33 4.49
N GLY A 267 -42.38 -8.04 4.79
CA GLY A 267 -41.29 -8.26 3.83
C GLY A 267 -41.73 -9.01 2.56
N LYS A 268 -42.59 -10.03 2.70
CA LYS A 268 -43.10 -10.81 1.56
C LYS A 268 -44.10 -10.04 0.69
N CYS A 269 -44.95 -9.24 1.31
CA CYS A 269 -45.98 -8.44 0.63
C CYS A 269 -45.47 -7.06 0.18
N ASN A 270 -44.17 -6.77 0.40
CA ASN A 270 -43.54 -5.49 0.08
C ASN A 270 -44.26 -4.29 0.73
N LEU A 271 -44.70 -4.47 1.98
CA LEU A 271 -45.36 -3.47 2.81
C LEU A 271 -44.33 -2.77 3.70
N GLU A 272 -44.49 -1.46 3.89
CA GLU A 272 -43.67 -0.68 4.83
C GLU A 272 -44.38 -0.63 6.19
N LYS A 273 -43.72 -1.14 7.24
CA LYS A 273 -44.22 -1.07 8.62
C LYS A 273 -43.84 0.27 9.23
N ILE A 274 -44.78 1.02 9.82
CA ILE A 274 -44.51 2.36 10.34
C ILE A 274 -44.11 2.29 11.82
N SER A 275 -44.88 1.62 12.66
CA SER A 275 -44.54 1.45 14.07
C SER A 275 -45.43 0.42 14.77
N THR A 276 -44.93 -0.14 15.87
CA THR A 276 -45.76 -0.85 16.85
C THR A 276 -46.10 0.09 17.98
N LEU A 277 -47.37 0.49 18.12
CA LEU A 277 -47.83 1.36 19.19
C LEU A 277 -48.58 0.54 20.24
N GLY A 278 -47.81 -0.12 21.11
CA GLY A 278 -48.36 -1.04 22.12
C GLY A 278 -49.11 -2.22 21.47
N MET A 279 -50.43 -2.14 21.41
CA MET A 279 -51.34 -3.19 20.93
C MET A 279 -51.77 -2.99 19.47
N VAL A 280 -51.50 -1.82 18.89
CA VAL A 280 -51.88 -1.45 17.52
C VAL A 280 -50.65 -1.49 16.61
N LEU A 281 -50.78 -2.23 15.51
CA LEU A 281 -49.86 -2.21 14.38
C LEU A 281 -50.33 -1.14 13.38
N GLN A 282 -49.44 -0.23 13.01
CA GLN A 282 -49.67 0.83 12.03
C GLN A 282 -48.71 0.73 10.85
#